data_AF-A0A8X6FRZ6-F1
#
_entry.id   AF-A0A8X6FRZ6-F1
#
_cell.length_a   1.000
_cell.length_b   1.000
_cell.length_c   1.000
_cell.angle_alpha   90.00
_cell.angle_beta   90.00
_cell.angle_gamma   90.00
#
_symmetry.space_group_name_H-M   'P 1'
#
loop_
_entity.id
_entity.type
_entity.pdbx_description
1 polymer ?
#
loop_
_entity_poly.entity_id
_entity_poly.type
_entity_poly.pdbx_seq_one_letter_code
_entity_poly.pdbx_strand_id
1 'polypeptide(L)'
;MKGSIKQNIEYCSKEEGKLSNFFSLNLDKYLKENPLTQLQRDCEENNSLINVYKDNFALSCKYHAFIQKYHGLQQKPRDHITSCVVITGPTGRGKTGQIRYNYDINEIYWKPHGQWWDGYNNQKVVVFDEFYSWYPYGDLLRLLDRYPLKVPIKGSFCEFNSEIVYITSNQHWNTWFPNIPDKSAFLRRMTVAIDMSLKIKRNVGMGPL
;
A
#
# COMPACT_ATOMS: atom_id res chain seq x y z
N MET A 1 -0.49 -42.06 -10.02
CA MET A 1 -0.41 -42.18 -11.50
C MET A 1 0.62 -41.16 -12.00
N LYS A 2 1.56 -41.56 -12.89
CA LYS A 2 2.74 -40.77 -13.32
C LYS A 2 2.72 -40.40 -14.83
N GLY A 3 1.55 -40.17 -15.41
CA GLY A 3 1.42 -39.75 -16.81
C GLY A 3 0.75 -38.38 -16.90
N SER A 4 1.30 -37.46 -17.70
CA SER A 4 0.64 -36.17 -17.95
C SER A 4 -0.64 -36.38 -18.78
N ILE A 5 -1.62 -35.49 -18.67
CA ILE A 5 -2.86 -35.54 -19.45
C ILE A 5 -2.54 -35.62 -20.95
N LYS A 6 -1.51 -34.88 -21.40
CA LYS A 6 -1.03 -34.90 -22.79
C LYS A 6 -0.52 -36.29 -23.22
N GLN A 7 0.27 -36.94 -22.38
CA GLN A 7 0.79 -38.30 -22.64
C GLN A 7 -0.32 -39.35 -22.68
N ASN A 8 -1.32 -39.23 -21.81
CA ASN A 8 -2.46 -40.15 -21.80
C ASN A 8 -3.33 -39.98 -23.04
N ILE A 9 -3.54 -38.75 -23.49
CA ILE A 9 -4.29 -38.49 -24.73
C ILE A 9 -3.52 -39.03 -25.93
N GLU A 10 -2.22 -38.76 -26.02
CA GLU A 10 -1.37 -39.23 -27.13
C GLU A 10 -1.26 -40.76 -27.19
N TYR A 11 -1.32 -41.45 -26.04
CA TYR A 11 -1.41 -42.91 -25.99
C TYR A 11 -2.77 -43.43 -26.49
N CYS A 12 -3.89 -42.90 -25.97
CA CYS A 12 -5.24 -43.32 -26.34
C CYS A 12 -5.66 -42.92 -27.77
N SER A 13 -4.93 -42.00 -28.40
CA SER A 13 -5.17 -41.56 -29.78
C SER A 13 -4.51 -42.46 -30.83
N LYS A 14 -3.63 -43.40 -30.43
CA LYS A 14 -2.94 -44.33 -31.33
C LYS A 14 -3.81 -45.50 -31.78
N GLU A 15 -4.93 -45.77 -31.11
CA GLU A 15 -5.89 -46.80 -31.50
C GLU A 15 -7.02 -46.16 -32.34
N GLU A 16 -7.24 -46.66 -33.56
CA GLU A 16 -8.37 -46.23 -34.38
C GLU A 16 -9.70 -46.67 -33.74
N GLY A 17 -10.55 -45.72 -33.33
CA GLY A 17 -11.84 -46.05 -32.71
C GLY A 17 -12.60 -44.85 -32.16
N LYS A 18 -13.76 -45.10 -31.55
CA LYS A 18 -14.61 -44.05 -30.95
C LYS A 18 -13.88 -43.20 -29.89
N LEU A 19 -12.88 -43.77 -29.21
CA LEU A 19 -12.06 -43.10 -28.21
C LEU A 19 -11.14 -42.05 -28.83
N SER A 20 -10.49 -42.32 -29.97
CA SER A 20 -9.62 -41.33 -30.64
C SER A 20 -10.41 -40.14 -31.19
N ASN A 21 -11.62 -40.38 -31.71
CA ASN A 21 -12.54 -39.32 -32.12
C ASN A 21 -13.06 -38.48 -30.94
N PHE A 22 -13.32 -39.11 -29.78
CA PHE A 22 -13.73 -38.37 -28.59
C PHE A 22 -12.64 -37.43 -28.07
N PHE A 23 -11.38 -37.90 -28.02
CA PHE A 23 -10.26 -37.08 -27.56
C PHE A 23 -9.90 -35.96 -28.54
N SER A 24 -9.90 -36.22 -29.85
CA SER A 24 -9.62 -35.19 -30.86
C SER A 24 -10.68 -34.07 -30.86
N LEU A 25 -11.97 -34.41 -30.74
CA LEU A 25 -13.06 -33.42 -30.67
C LEU A 25 -13.06 -32.59 -29.37
N ASN A 26 -12.43 -33.08 -28.30
CA ASN A 26 -12.40 -32.42 -26.99
C ASN A 26 -10.99 -32.00 -26.57
N LEU A 27 -10.00 -32.08 -27.47
CA LEU A 27 -8.58 -31.90 -27.13
C LEU A 27 -8.34 -30.53 -26.48
N ASP A 28 -8.93 -29.49 -27.05
CA ASP A 28 -8.86 -28.11 -26.55
C ASP A 28 -9.40 -27.99 -25.12
N LYS A 29 -10.42 -28.76 -24.76
CA LYS A 29 -11.00 -28.78 -23.40
C LYS A 29 -10.05 -29.40 -22.39
N TYR A 30 -9.27 -30.41 -22.79
CA TYR A 30 -8.30 -31.09 -21.93
C TYR A 30 -6.94 -30.41 -21.88
N LEU A 31 -6.58 -29.66 -22.92
CA LEU A 31 -5.37 -28.83 -22.97
C LEU A 31 -5.58 -27.43 -22.37
N LYS A 32 -6.83 -27.01 -22.15
CA LYS A 32 -7.14 -25.72 -21.53
C LYS A 32 -6.53 -25.67 -20.15
N GLU A 33 -5.68 -24.66 -19.94
CA GLU A 33 -5.03 -24.43 -18.66
C GLU A 33 -6.07 -24.30 -17.54
N ASN A 34 -5.77 -24.92 -16.39
CA ASN A 34 -6.62 -24.82 -15.22
C ASN A 34 -6.72 -23.33 -14.81
N PRO A 35 -7.94 -22.78 -14.65
CA PRO A 35 -8.12 -21.38 -14.25
C PRO A 35 -7.38 -20.99 -12.96
N LEU A 36 -7.17 -21.93 -12.03
CA LEU A 36 -6.38 -21.69 -10.82
C LEU A 36 -4.88 -21.58 -11.09
N THR A 37 -4.37 -22.29 -12.10
CA THR A 37 -2.97 -22.18 -12.54
C THR A 37 -2.73 -20.83 -13.22
N GLN A 38 -3.69 -20.36 -14.03
CA GLN A 38 -3.65 -19.01 -14.59
C GLN A 38 -3.68 -17.95 -13.47
N LEU A 39 -4.62 -18.06 -12.53
CA LEU A 39 -4.71 -17.14 -11.39
C LEU A 39 -3.40 -17.10 -10.58
N GLN A 40 -2.75 -18.25 -10.37
CA GLN A 40 -1.48 -18.30 -9.67
C GLN A 40 -0.41 -17.48 -10.41
N ARG A 41 -0.26 -17.68 -11.74
CA ARG A 41 0.68 -16.90 -12.55
C ARG A 41 0.37 -15.41 -12.49
N ASP A 42 -0.90 -15.03 -12.62
CA ASP A 42 -1.29 -13.63 -12.57
C ASP A 42 -0.97 -13.02 -11.20
N CYS A 43 -1.14 -13.77 -10.10
CA CYS A 43 -0.71 -13.34 -8.77
C CYS A 43 0.82 -13.21 -8.65
N GLU A 44 1.59 -14.07 -9.33
CA GLU A 44 3.06 -14.08 -9.29
C GLU A 44 3.69 -12.98 -10.15
N GLU A 45 3.10 -12.69 -11.30
CA GLU A 45 3.63 -11.75 -12.29
C GLU A 45 3.12 -10.32 -12.08
N ASN A 46 1.94 -10.15 -11.45
CA ASN A 46 1.27 -8.87 -11.33
C ASN A 46 1.22 -8.37 -9.88
N ASN A 47 2.04 -7.36 -9.58
CA ASN A 47 2.03 -6.70 -8.27
C ASN A 47 0.78 -5.82 -8.04
N SER A 48 -0.07 -5.63 -9.06
CA SER A 48 -1.28 -4.83 -8.98
C SER A 48 -2.50 -5.70 -8.71
N LEU A 49 -2.98 -5.67 -7.46
CA LEU A 49 -4.14 -6.43 -7.02
C LEU A 49 -5.40 -6.12 -7.86
N ILE A 50 -5.56 -4.86 -8.34
CA ILE A 50 -6.69 -4.48 -9.18
C ILE A 50 -6.64 -5.16 -10.55
N ASN A 51 -5.45 -5.36 -11.12
CA ASN A 51 -5.31 -6.05 -12.39
C ASN A 51 -5.57 -7.55 -12.22
N VAL A 52 -5.03 -8.17 -11.17
CA VAL A 52 -5.33 -9.57 -10.82
C VAL A 52 -6.84 -9.79 -10.71
N TYR A 53 -7.54 -8.88 -10.02
CA TYR A 53 -8.99 -8.95 -9.90
C TYR A 53 -9.75 -8.75 -11.20
N LYS A 54 -9.30 -7.82 -12.04
CA LYS A 54 -9.94 -7.53 -13.33
C LYS A 54 -9.78 -8.72 -14.28
N ASP A 55 -8.59 -9.28 -14.36
CA ASP A 55 -8.24 -10.34 -15.31
C ASP A 55 -8.81 -11.70 -14.86
N ASN A 56 -9.03 -11.89 -13.55
CA ASN A 56 -9.60 -13.10 -12.96
C ASN A 56 -10.94 -12.86 -12.25
N PHE A 57 -11.82 -12.02 -12.79
CA PHE A 57 -13.00 -11.52 -12.06
C PHE A 57 -13.85 -12.60 -11.36
N ALA A 58 -14.27 -13.64 -12.08
CA ALA A 58 -15.10 -14.70 -11.51
C ALA A 58 -14.41 -15.47 -10.37
N LEU A 59 -13.12 -15.78 -10.53
CA LEU A 59 -12.32 -16.43 -9.48
C LEU A 59 -12.07 -15.46 -8.32
N SER A 60 -11.88 -14.18 -8.61
CA SER A 60 -11.66 -13.14 -7.62
C SER A 60 -12.87 -12.96 -6.71
N CYS A 61 -14.09 -12.99 -7.24
CA CYS A 61 -15.30 -13.01 -6.41
C CYS A 61 -15.32 -14.18 -5.43
N LYS A 62 -14.80 -15.35 -5.83
CA LYS A 62 -14.80 -16.57 -5.01
C LYS A 62 -13.62 -16.65 -4.03
N TYR A 63 -12.45 -16.17 -4.43
CA TYR A 63 -11.18 -16.36 -3.72
C TYR A 63 -10.52 -15.05 -3.28
N HIS A 64 -11.27 -13.93 -3.22
CA HIS A 64 -10.74 -12.60 -2.90
C HIS A 64 -9.83 -12.59 -1.66
N ALA A 65 -10.23 -13.26 -0.57
CA ALA A 65 -9.47 -13.28 0.68
C ALA A 65 -8.12 -13.99 0.54
N PHE A 66 -8.06 -15.09 -0.24
CA PHE A 66 -6.81 -15.78 -0.53
C PHE A 66 -5.91 -14.91 -1.39
N ILE A 67 -6.44 -14.28 -2.44
CA ILE A 67 -5.67 -13.41 -3.33
C ILE A 67 -5.06 -12.23 -2.54
N GLN A 68 -5.81 -11.59 -1.65
CA GLN A 68 -5.27 -10.51 -0.78
C GLN A 68 -4.16 -11.03 0.12
N LYS A 69 -4.36 -12.19 0.75
CA LYS A 69 -3.37 -12.81 1.62
C LYS A 69 -2.10 -13.15 0.86
N TYR A 70 -2.23 -13.75 -0.32
CA TYR A 70 -1.11 -14.14 -1.17
C TYR A 70 -0.33 -12.91 -1.66
N HIS A 71 -1.03 -11.89 -2.14
CA HIS A 71 -0.42 -10.60 -2.51
C HIS A 71 0.36 -9.99 -1.34
N GLY A 72 -0.22 -9.98 -0.14
CA GLY A 72 0.46 -9.50 1.07
C GLY A 72 1.71 -10.30 1.45
N LEU A 73 1.74 -11.61 1.18
CA LEU A 73 2.92 -12.46 1.41
C LEU A 73 4.07 -12.20 0.43
N GLN A 74 3.77 -11.68 -0.76
CA GLN A 74 4.78 -11.35 -1.77
C GLN A 74 5.42 -9.98 -1.53
N GLN A 75 4.79 -9.12 -0.71
CA GLN A 75 5.34 -7.83 -0.39
C GLN A 75 6.64 -7.98 0.39
N LYS A 76 7.70 -7.34 -0.10
CA LYS A 76 8.99 -7.32 0.58
C LYS A 76 8.90 -6.34 1.76
N PRO A 77 9.43 -6.70 2.93
CA PRO A 77 9.60 -5.73 3.99
C PRO A 77 10.60 -4.65 3.57
N ARG A 78 10.35 -3.40 3.96
CA ARG A 78 11.29 -2.29 3.75
C ARG A 78 12.62 -2.51 4.48
N ASP A 79 13.64 -1.92 3.89
CA ASP A 79 15.02 -1.81 4.40
C ASP A 79 15.56 -0.37 4.31
N HIS A 80 14.69 0.60 4.00
CA HIS A 80 15.02 2.01 3.85
C HIS A 80 14.44 2.86 4.99
N ILE A 81 15.04 4.03 5.21
CA ILE A 81 14.56 5.02 6.17
C ILE A 81 13.31 5.71 5.60
N THR A 82 12.25 5.82 6.41
CA THR A 82 11.10 6.66 6.08
C THR A 82 11.39 8.12 6.39
N SER A 83 11.26 9.00 5.40
CA SER A 83 11.40 10.44 5.60
C SER A 83 10.18 10.99 6.36
N CYS A 84 10.42 11.68 7.47
CA CYS A 84 9.36 12.32 8.25
C CYS A 84 9.35 13.82 7.99
N VAL A 85 8.25 14.33 7.44
CA VAL A 85 8.05 15.77 7.21
C VAL A 85 6.92 16.27 8.09
N VAL A 86 7.26 17.11 9.06
CA VAL A 86 6.32 17.73 9.98
C VAL A 86 5.97 19.12 9.48
N ILE A 87 4.69 19.40 9.30
CA ILE A 87 4.18 20.71 8.85
C ILE A 87 3.20 21.24 9.89
N THR A 88 3.58 22.30 10.59
CA THR A 88 2.76 22.92 11.65
C THR A 88 2.35 24.34 11.26
N GLY A 89 1.22 24.82 11.80
CA GLY A 89 0.79 26.21 11.66
C GLY A 89 -0.72 26.34 11.53
N PRO A 90 -1.29 27.56 11.51
CA PRO A 90 -2.73 27.78 11.52
C PRO A 90 -3.48 27.09 10.36
N THR A 91 -4.80 26.94 10.51
CA THR A 91 -5.67 26.49 9.41
C THR A 91 -5.62 27.47 8.22
N GLY A 92 -5.97 27.00 7.02
CA GLY A 92 -5.99 27.83 5.81
C GLY A 92 -4.61 28.20 5.24
N ARG A 93 -3.52 27.58 5.71
CA ARG A 93 -2.14 27.84 5.22
C ARG A 93 -1.67 26.90 4.10
N GLY A 94 -2.52 25.97 3.65
CA GLY A 94 -2.19 25.06 2.56
C GLY A 94 -1.28 23.88 2.92
N LYS A 95 -1.13 23.55 4.23
CA LYS A 95 -0.31 22.40 4.71
C LYS A 95 -0.61 21.11 3.92
N THR A 96 -1.89 20.73 3.91
CA THR A 96 -2.41 19.53 3.27
C THR A 96 -2.54 19.70 1.76
N GLY A 97 -2.86 20.91 1.31
CA GLY A 97 -3.00 21.25 -0.11
C GLY A 97 -1.69 21.11 -0.90
N GLN A 98 -0.55 21.48 -0.29
CA GLN A 98 0.77 21.32 -0.92
C GLN A 98 1.12 19.85 -1.13
N ILE A 99 0.81 18.98 -0.15
CA ILE A 99 1.03 17.53 -0.28
C ILE A 99 0.20 17.01 -1.47
N ARG A 100 -1.09 17.36 -1.54
CA ARG A 100 -1.98 16.92 -2.60
C ARG A 100 -1.56 17.40 -4.00
N TYR A 101 -0.94 18.58 -4.08
CA TYR A 101 -0.44 19.15 -5.34
C TYR A 101 0.83 18.44 -5.86
N ASN A 102 1.65 17.91 -4.95
CA ASN A 102 2.97 17.34 -5.30
C ASN A 102 2.94 15.84 -5.64
N TYR A 103 1.85 15.13 -5.35
CA TYR A 103 1.75 13.68 -5.57
C TYR A 103 0.42 13.30 -6.24
N ASP A 104 0.43 12.19 -6.97
CA ASP A 104 -0.80 11.59 -7.49
C ASP A 104 -1.67 11.10 -6.32
N ILE A 105 -3.00 11.15 -6.47
CA ILE A 105 -3.90 10.70 -5.39
C ILE A 105 -3.70 9.23 -5.04
N ASN A 106 -3.30 8.40 -6.00
CA ASN A 106 -3.08 6.98 -5.80
C ASN A 106 -1.73 6.70 -5.10
N GLU A 107 -0.83 7.68 -5.06
CA GLU A 107 0.44 7.60 -4.32
C GLU A 107 0.31 8.04 -2.86
N ILE A 108 -0.85 8.59 -2.46
CA ILE A 108 -1.08 9.11 -1.12
C ILE A 108 -2.07 8.21 -0.37
N TYR A 109 -1.65 7.74 0.80
CA TYR A 109 -2.52 7.15 1.79
C TYR A 109 -2.82 8.15 2.92
N TRP A 110 -4.08 8.59 2.99
CA TRP A 110 -4.58 9.41 4.08
C TRP A 110 -4.90 8.50 5.26
N LYS A 111 -4.04 8.51 6.30
CA LYS A 111 -4.22 7.62 7.45
C LYS A 111 -5.47 8.07 8.24
N PRO A 112 -6.55 7.25 8.29
CA PRO A 112 -7.68 7.58 9.14
C PRO A 112 -7.29 7.51 10.61
N HIS A 113 -8.02 8.21 11.47
CA HIS A 113 -7.83 8.08 12.92
C HIS A 113 -8.09 6.64 13.38
N GLY A 114 -7.35 6.22 14.41
CA GLY A 114 -7.44 4.88 15.00
C GLY A 114 -6.38 3.92 14.48
N GLN A 115 -6.51 2.65 14.86
CA GLN A 115 -5.45 1.65 14.65
C GLN A 115 -5.36 1.12 13.22
N TRP A 116 -6.46 1.11 12.47
CA TRP A 116 -6.55 0.38 11.20
C TRP A 116 -5.90 1.12 10.02
N TRP A 117 -5.30 0.34 9.12
CA TRP A 117 -4.66 0.75 7.88
C TRP A 117 -5.41 0.22 6.64
N ASP A 118 -6.72 0.01 6.75
CA ASP A 118 -7.52 -0.49 5.63
C ASP A 118 -7.34 0.39 4.38
N GLY A 119 -7.17 -0.24 3.22
CA GLY A 119 -6.90 0.42 1.94
C GLY A 119 -5.43 0.83 1.73
N TYR A 120 -4.57 0.72 2.73
CA TYR A 120 -3.13 0.89 2.54
C TYR A 120 -2.58 -0.28 1.70
N ASN A 121 -1.90 0.07 0.62
CA ASN A 121 -1.34 -0.85 -0.37
C ASN A 121 0.00 -0.30 -0.90
N ASN A 122 0.91 0.04 0.03
CA ASN A 122 2.25 0.56 -0.31
C ASN A 122 2.24 1.85 -1.14
N GLN A 123 1.27 2.73 -0.85
CA GLN A 123 1.35 4.11 -1.31
C GLN A 123 2.68 4.73 -0.86
N LYS A 124 3.31 5.47 -1.76
CA LYS A 124 4.61 6.11 -1.53
C LYS A 124 4.58 7.06 -0.35
N VAL A 125 3.47 7.78 -0.20
CA VAL A 125 3.27 8.83 0.79
C VAL A 125 2.16 8.45 1.76
N VAL A 126 2.41 8.62 3.05
CA VAL A 126 1.38 8.52 4.10
C VAL A 126 1.20 9.89 4.74
N VAL A 127 -0.05 10.27 4.98
CA VAL A 127 -0.38 11.55 5.62
C VAL A 127 -1.15 11.31 6.90
N PHE A 128 -0.58 11.77 8.01
CA PHE A 128 -1.26 11.98 9.29
C PHE A 128 -1.75 13.43 9.30
N ASP A 129 -2.98 13.64 8.85
CA ASP A 129 -3.59 14.96 8.80
C ASP A 129 -4.17 15.34 10.17
N GLU A 130 -4.14 16.63 10.50
CA GLU A 130 -4.67 17.17 11.78
C GLU A 130 -4.19 16.38 13.01
N PHE A 131 -2.89 16.17 13.09
CA PHE A 131 -2.28 15.36 14.12
C PHE A 131 -2.24 16.06 15.48
N TYR A 132 -2.89 15.44 16.47
CA TYR A 132 -2.91 15.86 17.87
C TYR A 132 -2.64 14.68 18.81
N SER A 133 -1.57 13.92 18.53
CA SER A 133 -1.16 12.76 19.36
C SER A 133 -2.16 11.61 19.43
N TRP A 134 -3.02 11.48 18.41
CA TRP A 134 -4.03 10.41 18.36
C TRP A 134 -3.46 9.04 17.96
N TYR A 135 -2.23 9.00 17.43
CA TYR A 135 -1.54 7.75 17.09
C TYR A 135 -0.54 7.38 18.18
N PRO A 136 -0.42 6.11 18.61
CA PRO A 136 0.50 5.72 19.67
C PRO A 136 1.95 6.12 19.37
N TYR A 137 2.61 6.75 20.36
CA TYR A 137 3.97 7.28 20.18
C TYR A 137 4.98 6.21 19.76
N GLY A 138 4.96 5.05 20.42
CA GLY A 138 5.85 3.94 20.08
C GLY A 138 5.68 3.45 18.64
N ASP A 139 4.43 3.35 18.17
CA ASP A 139 4.13 2.94 16.80
C ASP A 139 4.53 4.01 15.79
N LEU A 140 4.35 5.30 16.12
CA LEU A 140 4.84 6.41 15.29
C LEU A 140 6.37 6.33 15.13
N LEU A 141 7.11 6.08 16.21
CA LEU A 141 8.56 5.95 16.15
C LEU A 141 9.02 4.78 15.28
N ARG A 142 8.33 3.63 15.34
CA ARG A 142 8.63 2.46 14.51
C ARG A 142 8.36 2.73 13.04
N LEU A 143 7.26 3.43 12.75
CA LEU A 143 6.83 3.81 11.42
C LEU A 143 7.85 4.74 10.74
N LEU A 144 8.48 5.62 11.51
CA LEU A 144 9.52 6.54 11.06
C LEU A 144 10.95 5.97 11.15
N ASP A 145 11.10 4.68 11.50
CA ASP A 145 12.42 4.03 11.56
C ASP A 145 12.83 3.45 10.18
N ARG A 146 13.86 2.62 10.12
CA ARG A 146 14.27 1.85 8.92
C ARG A 146 13.83 0.37 8.95
N TYR A 147 13.41 -0.13 10.11
CA TYR A 147 13.19 -1.55 10.32
C TYR A 147 11.85 -2.03 9.72
N PRO A 148 11.77 -3.28 9.26
CA PRO A 148 10.51 -3.91 8.85
C PRO A 148 9.38 -3.65 9.84
N LEU A 149 8.23 -3.21 9.32
CA LEU A 149 7.04 -2.93 10.11
C LEU A 149 5.82 -3.45 9.37
N LYS A 150 4.99 -4.18 10.09
CA LYS A 150 3.66 -4.56 9.65
C LYS A 150 2.62 -3.68 10.31
N VAL A 151 1.67 -3.19 9.53
CA VAL A 151 0.54 -2.38 10.02
C VAL A 151 -0.76 -3.17 9.99
N PRO A 152 -1.64 -3.01 11.00
CA PRO A 152 -2.85 -3.79 11.10
C PRO A 152 -3.91 -3.33 10.10
N ILE A 153 -4.45 -4.29 9.35
CA ILE A 153 -5.64 -4.14 8.51
C ILE A 153 -6.72 -5.08 9.04
N LYS A 154 -7.97 -4.92 8.64
CA LYS A 154 -9.03 -5.80 9.15
C LYS A 154 -8.75 -7.26 8.79
N GLY A 155 -8.58 -8.09 9.83
CA GLY A 155 -8.35 -9.53 9.70
C GLY A 155 -6.95 -9.94 9.25
N SER A 156 -5.99 -9.02 9.14
CA SER A 156 -4.61 -9.33 8.72
C SER A 156 -3.62 -8.21 9.07
N PHE A 157 -2.43 -8.28 8.50
CA PHE A 157 -1.44 -7.21 8.47
C PHE A 157 -0.89 -7.07 7.05
N CYS A 158 -0.42 -5.87 6.69
CA CYS A 158 0.37 -5.64 5.49
C CYS A 158 1.72 -5.00 5.83
N GLU A 159 2.71 -5.15 4.95
CA GLU A 159 4.01 -4.50 5.11
C GLU A 159 3.84 -2.99 4.97
N PHE A 160 4.50 -2.21 5.82
CA PHE A 160 4.61 -0.76 5.67
C PHE A 160 5.90 -0.43 4.94
N ASN A 161 5.78 0.15 3.74
CA ASN A 161 6.88 0.42 2.81
C ASN A 161 6.85 1.85 2.25
N SER A 162 6.05 2.76 2.82
CA SER A 162 6.03 4.15 2.39
C SER A 162 7.38 4.82 2.61
N GLU A 163 7.79 5.60 1.62
CA GLU A 163 9.06 6.33 1.64
C GLU A 163 8.95 7.60 2.49
N ILE A 164 7.76 8.21 2.54
CA ILE A 164 7.55 9.52 3.16
C ILE A 164 6.29 9.50 4.02
N VAL A 165 6.42 10.07 5.22
CA VAL A 165 5.32 10.34 6.13
C VAL A 165 5.23 11.83 6.36
N TYR A 166 4.11 12.42 5.96
CA TYR A 166 3.76 13.79 6.33
C TYR A 166 2.91 13.78 7.59
N ILE A 167 3.22 14.66 8.53
CA ILE A 167 2.42 14.91 9.71
C ILE A 167 2.03 16.38 9.71
N THR A 168 0.75 16.69 9.54
CA THR A 168 0.25 18.06 9.58
C THR A 168 -0.40 18.34 10.94
N SER A 169 -0.28 19.58 11.45
CA SER A 169 -1.02 19.98 12.66
C SER A 169 -1.19 21.48 12.76
N ASN A 170 -2.17 21.93 13.54
CA ASN A 170 -2.23 23.34 13.97
C ASN A 170 -1.41 23.59 15.23
N GLN A 171 -0.98 22.55 15.94
CA GLN A 171 -0.11 22.64 17.11
C GLN A 171 1.34 22.37 16.71
N HIS A 172 2.28 23.04 17.37
CA HIS A 172 3.69 22.77 17.18
C HIS A 172 4.04 21.37 17.73
N TRP A 173 4.93 20.64 17.05
CA TRP A 173 5.22 19.23 17.36
C TRP A 173 5.72 18.99 18.79
N ASN A 174 6.36 19.99 19.39
CA ASN A 174 6.83 19.91 20.77
C ASN A 174 5.70 19.83 21.81
N THR A 175 4.43 20.11 21.45
CA THR A 175 3.28 19.98 22.35
C THR A 175 2.62 18.60 22.25
N TRP A 176 2.92 17.82 21.21
CA TRP A 176 2.38 16.48 21.04
C TRP A 176 2.92 15.54 22.12
N PHE A 177 2.12 14.57 22.54
CA PHE A 177 2.47 13.61 23.58
C PHE A 177 2.96 14.31 24.86
N PRO A 178 2.09 15.07 25.56
CA PRO A 178 2.48 15.86 26.73
C PRO A 178 3.05 15.00 27.87
N ASN A 179 2.65 13.74 27.94
CA ASN A 179 3.13 12.78 28.94
C ASN A 179 4.52 12.19 28.62
N ILE A 180 5.17 12.64 27.54
CA ILE A 180 6.49 12.18 27.12
C ILE A 180 7.45 13.37 27.19
N PRO A 181 8.21 13.51 28.30
CA PRO A 181 9.13 14.64 28.47
C PRO A 181 10.26 14.64 27.45
N ASP A 182 10.85 13.46 27.18
CA ASP A 182 11.94 13.30 26.22
C ASP A 182 11.43 12.90 24.83
N LYS A 183 11.55 13.83 23.88
CA LYS A 183 11.18 13.64 22.47
C LYS A 183 12.40 13.45 21.56
N SER A 184 13.59 13.20 22.11
CA SER A 184 14.83 12.96 21.36
C SER A 184 14.68 11.86 20.31
N ALA A 185 13.96 10.79 20.66
CA ALA A 185 13.68 9.67 19.76
C ALA A 185 12.80 10.06 18.55
N PHE A 186 11.86 10.98 18.72
CA PHE A 186 11.09 11.54 17.62
C PHE A 186 11.92 12.52 16.81
N LEU A 187 12.63 13.43 17.48
CA LEU A 187 13.45 14.46 16.86
C LEU A 187 14.51 13.86 15.92
N ARG A 188 15.20 12.79 16.32
CA ARG A 188 16.19 12.11 15.46
C ARG A 188 15.61 11.44 14.21
N ARG A 189 14.29 11.22 14.17
CA ARG A 189 13.56 10.64 13.02
C ARG A 189 12.80 11.68 12.22
N MET A 190 12.71 12.92 12.71
CA MET A 190 12.12 14.04 12.01
C MET A 190 13.12 14.55 10.97
N THR A 191 12.84 14.35 9.68
CA THR A 191 13.72 14.74 8.58
C THR A 191 13.62 16.22 8.29
N VAL A 192 12.39 16.76 8.27
CA VAL A 192 12.12 18.17 8.02
C VAL A 192 11.00 18.65 8.94
N ALA A 193 11.15 19.86 9.50
CA ALA A 193 10.11 20.56 10.23
C ALA A 193 9.83 21.91 9.56
N ILE A 194 8.58 22.16 9.19
CA ILE A 194 8.11 23.39 8.55
C ILE A 194 7.10 24.07 9.47
N ASP A 195 7.40 25.29 9.90
CA ASP A 195 6.45 26.12 10.63
C ASP A 195 5.85 27.20 9.73
N MET A 196 4.55 27.07 9.43
CA MET A 196 3.75 28.02 8.67
C MET A 196 3.05 29.07 9.55
N SER A 197 3.41 29.18 10.83
CA SER A 197 2.90 30.20 11.75
C SER A 197 3.36 31.62 11.38
N LEU A 198 4.53 31.76 10.76
CA LEU A 198 5.08 33.04 10.35
C LEU A 198 4.28 33.65 9.20
N LYS A 199 3.64 34.78 9.45
CA LYS A 199 3.09 35.63 8.38
C LYS A 199 4.27 36.09 7.52
N ILE A 200 4.27 35.72 6.23
CA ILE A 200 5.03 36.48 5.23
C ILE A 200 4.51 37.92 5.33
N LYS A 201 5.31 38.85 5.86
CA LYS A 201 5.04 40.28 5.71
C LYS A 201 5.11 40.55 4.21
N ARG A 202 3.97 40.62 3.54
CA ARG A 202 3.90 41.31 2.25
C ARG A 202 4.24 42.77 2.57
N ASN A 203 5.46 43.20 2.26
CA ASN A 203 5.75 44.62 2.09
C ASN A 203 4.91 45.08 0.90
N VAL A 204 3.67 45.50 1.16
CA VAL A 204 2.91 46.29 0.21
C VAL A 204 3.58 47.66 0.27
N GLY A 205 4.51 47.90 -0.65
CA GLY A 205 5.10 49.22 -0.82
C GLY A 205 3.97 50.22 -1.06
N MET A 206 3.79 51.18 -0.16
CA MET A 206 3.09 52.41 -0.48
C MET A 206 3.92 53.10 -1.57
N GLY A 207 3.38 53.13 -2.79
CA GLY A 207 3.81 54.11 -3.80
C GLY A 207 3.23 55.48 -3.42
N PRO A 208 3.98 56.59 -3.60
CA PRO A 208 3.53 57.92 -3.19
C PRO A 208 2.37 58.41 -4.06
N LEU A 209 1.51 59.24 -3.44
CA LEU A 209 0.47 60.06 -4.07
C LEU A 209 1.08 61.12 -4.99
#